data_AF-A0A1G9EVN1-F1
#
_entry.id   AF-A0A1G9EVN1-F1
#
_cell.length_a   1.000
_cell.length_b   1.000
_cell.length_c   1.000
_cell.angle_alpha   90.00
_cell.angle_beta   90.00
_cell.angle_gamma   90.00
#
_symmetry.space_group_name_H-M   'P 1'
#
loop_
_entity.id
_entity.type
_entity.pdbx_description
1 polymer ?
#
loop_
_entity_poly.entity_id
_entity_poly.type
_entity_poly.pdbx_seq_one_letter_code
_entity_poly.pdbx_strand_id
1 'polypeptide(L)'
;MCGACGRSVVSDPVLGSTRTLRQHLIVAQTINEACHSWPGAPKVAATRSGWLVAGPKGATEAVSTVEALWSTVLRGRPGVRRQDLRAAEDLDAGEPDPGELARRVMNLGHEMAQDSATETDT
;
A
#
# COMPACT_ATOMS: atom_id res chain seq x y z
N MET A 1 19.89 12.82 -4.10
CA MET A 1 20.27 12.26 -5.42
C MET A 1 21.43 11.29 -5.21
N CYS A 2 21.27 9.99 -5.44
CA CYS A 2 22.39 9.05 -5.43
C CYS A 2 22.89 8.88 -6.88
N GLY A 3 24.01 9.53 -7.20
CA GLY A 3 24.51 9.77 -8.57
C GLY A 3 25.18 8.61 -9.29
N ALA A 4 24.88 7.34 -8.94
CA ALA A 4 25.56 6.18 -9.56
C ALA A 4 24.65 5.31 -10.46
N CYS A 5 23.34 5.52 -10.46
CA CYS A 5 22.42 4.61 -11.17
C CYS A 5 21.23 5.28 -11.88
N GLY A 6 21.18 6.61 -11.95
CA GLY A 6 20.16 7.35 -12.73
C GLY A 6 18.69 7.10 -12.32
N ARG A 7 18.43 6.36 -11.24
CA ARG A 7 17.07 6.09 -10.76
C ARG A 7 16.56 7.32 -10.03
N SER A 8 15.43 7.85 -10.49
CA SER A 8 14.63 8.80 -9.72
C SER A 8 14.25 8.11 -8.40
N VAL A 9 14.89 8.51 -7.30
CA VAL A 9 14.45 8.13 -5.97
C VAL A 9 13.18 8.93 -5.71
N VAL A 10 12.04 8.35 -6.02
CA VAL A 10 10.76 8.89 -5.56
C VAL A 10 10.82 8.83 -4.03
N SER A 11 10.63 9.94 -3.34
CA SER A 11 10.56 9.91 -1.88
C SER A 11 9.28 9.18 -1.48
N ASP A 12 9.41 8.12 -0.69
CA ASP A 12 8.26 7.49 -0.02
C ASP A 12 8.29 7.91 1.45
N PRO A 13 7.26 8.58 1.99
CA PRO A 13 7.22 8.92 3.41
C PRO A 13 7.24 7.69 4.34
N VAL A 14 6.71 6.54 3.86
CA VAL A 14 6.60 5.31 4.63
C VAL A 14 7.90 4.48 4.56
N LEU A 15 8.49 4.35 3.35
CA LEU A 15 9.71 3.57 3.16
C LEU A 15 11.02 4.35 3.29
N GLY A 16 10.97 5.68 3.21
CA GLY A 16 12.14 6.53 3.17
C GLY A 16 12.91 6.46 1.85
N SER A 17 14.15 6.95 1.87
CA SER A 17 15.03 7.05 0.69
C SER A 17 15.70 5.73 0.28
N THR A 18 15.85 4.79 1.22
CA THR A 18 16.41 3.46 0.98
C THR A 18 15.30 2.44 0.95
N ARG A 19 15.07 1.86 -0.23
CA ARG A 19 14.01 0.87 -0.46
C ARG A 19 14.60 -0.48 -0.81
N THR A 20 14.15 -1.52 -0.11
CA THR A 20 14.53 -2.91 -0.34
C THR A 20 13.36 -3.69 -0.93
N LEU A 21 13.67 -4.75 -1.70
CA LEU A 21 12.64 -5.64 -2.22
C LEU A 21 11.83 -6.28 -1.08
N ARG A 22 12.46 -6.57 0.07
CA ARG A 22 11.78 -7.08 1.26
C ARG A 22 10.72 -6.11 1.76
N GLN A 23 11.04 -4.82 1.87
CA GLN A 23 10.06 -3.80 2.24
C GLN A 23 8.90 -3.73 1.23
N HIS A 24 9.18 -3.77 -0.08
CA HIS A 24 8.11 -3.82 -1.08
C HIS A 24 7.21 -5.05 -0.91
N LEU A 25 7.78 -6.22 -0.60
CA LEU A 25 7.02 -7.44 -0.33
C LEU A 25 6.14 -7.31 0.92
N ILE A 26 6.68 -6.76 2.02
CA ILE A 26 5.92 -6.52 3.26
C ILE A 26 4.73 -5.60 2.99
N VAL A 27 4.93 -4.50 2.26
CA VAL A 27 3.83 -3.57 1.89
C VAL A 27 2.77 -4.29 1.05
N ALA A 28 3.18 -5.06 0.04
CA ALA A 28 2.24 -5.77 -0.82
C ALA A 28 1.39 -6.78 -0.02
N GLN A 29 2.03 -7.56 0.85
CA GLN A 29 1.36 -8.53 1.71
C GLN A 29 0.39 -7.84 2.68
N THR A 30 0.84 -6.76 3.34
CA THR A 30 0.00 -5.98 4.26
C THR A 30 -1.29 -5.52 3.60
N ILE A 31 -1.21 -4.97 2.38
CA ILE A 31 -2.38 -4.44 1.68
C ILE A 31 -3.28 -5.55 1.16
N ASN A 32 -2.71 -6.64 0.64
CA ASN A 32 -3.49 -7.79 0.21
C ASN A 32 -4.30 -8.38 1.38
N GLU A 33 -3.70 -8.53 2.56
CA GLU A 33 -4.38 -9.02 3.77
C GLU A 33 -5.47 -8.05 4.25
N ALA A 34 -5.16 -6.75 4.29
CA ALA A 34 -6.11 -5.72 4.68
C ALA A 34 -7.37 -5.70 3.80
N CYS A 35 -7.22 -6.04 2.52
CA CYS A 35 -8.29 -6.05 1.53
C CYS A 35 -8.87 -7.45 1.25
N HIS A 36 -8.41 -8.54 1.89
CA HIS A 36 -8.73 -9.90 1.43
C HIS A 36 -10.23 -10.22 1.43
N SER A 37 -10.99 -9.59 2.33
CA SER A 37 -12.44 -9.80 2.49
C SER A 37 -13.28 -9.01 1.47
N TRP A 38 -12.63 -8.29 0.57
CA TRP A 38 -13.28 -7.41 -0.38
C TRP A 38 -13.75 -8.19 -1.62
N PRO A 39 -15.02 -8.04 -2.06
CA PRO A 39 -15.45 -8.58 -3.34
C PRO A 39 -14.61 -7.97 -4.48
N GLY A 40 -13.85 -8.80 -5.20
CA GLY A 40 -12.93 -8.32 -6.23
C GLY A 40 -11.72 -7.56 -5.66
N ALA A 41 -11.23 -7.97 -4.48
CA ALA A 41 -10.10 -7.37 -3.80
C ALA A 41 -8.92 -7.06 -4.76
N PRO A 42 -8.31 -5.87 -4.65
CA PRO A 42 -7.13 -5.56 -5.45
C PRO A 42 -6.02 -6.55 -5.13
N LYS A 43 -5.30 -6.99 -6.16
CA LYS A 43 -4.09 -7.81 -5.98
C LYS A 43 -2.86 -6.94 -6.18
N VAL A 44 -2.05 -6.85 -5.15
CA VAL A 44 -0.80 -6.09 -5.14
C VAL A 44 0.38 -7.03 -5.27
N ALA A 45 1.23 -6.78 -6.27
CA ALA A 45 2.48 -7.50 -6.47
C ALA A 45 3.67 -6.54 -6.33
N ALA A 46 4.65 -6.91 -5.51
CA ALA A 46 5.88 -6.14 -5.36
C ALA A 46 6.80 -6.27 -6.58
N THR A 47 7.45 -5.18 -6.96
CA THR A 47 8.48 -5.13 -7.99
C THR A 47 9.75 -4.50 -7.42
N ARG A 48 10.85 -4.46 -8.20
CA ARG A 48 12.08 -3.77 -7.76
C ARG A 48 11.89 -2.26 -7.59
N SER A 49 10.90 -1.66 -8.24
CA SER A 49 10.68 -0.20 -8.28
C SER A 49 9.43 0.28 -7.54
N GLY A 50 8.60 -0.63 -7.03
CA GLY A 50 7.32 -0.29 -6.40
C GLY A 50 6.36 -1.47 -6.47
N TRP A 51 5.14 -1.25 -6.93
CA TRP A 51 4.07 -2.24 -6.95
C TRP A 51 3.25 -2.21 -8.24
N LEU A 52 2.66 -3.35 -8.56
CA LEU A 52 1.61 -3.49 -9.56
C LEU A 52 0.29 -3.78 -8.82
N VAL A 53 -0.75 -3.02 -9.14
CA VAL A 53 -2.09 -3.17 -8.56
C VAL A 53 -3.03 -3.66 -9.64
N ALA A 54 -3.52 -4.88 -9.51
CA ALA A 54 -4.57 -5.40 -10.37
C ALA A 54 -5.93 -5.10 -9.75
N GLY A 55 -6.74 -4.30 -10.44
CA GLY A 55 -8.09 -3.96 -10.02
C GLY A 55 -9.14 -5.00 -10.46
N PRO A 56 -10.38 -4.90 -9.94
CA PRO A 56 -11.45 -5.86 -10.21
C PRO A 56 -11.83 -5.97 -11.70
N LYS A 57 -11.54 -4.93 -12.50
CA LYS A 57 -11.81 -4.90 -13.95
C LYS A 57 -10.64 -5.42 -14.81
N GLY A 58 -9.61 -6.01 -14.20
CA GLY A 58 -8.42 -6.53 -14.89
C GLY A 58 -7.40 -5.47 -15.32
N ALA A 59 -7.68 -4.18 -15.10
CA ALA A 59 -6.70 -3.12 -15.27
C ALA A 59 -5.57 -3.28 -14.25
N THR A 60 -4.32 -3.18 -14.71
CA THR A 60 -3.14 -3.21 -13.85
C THR A 60 -2.48 -1.83 -13.88
N GLU A 61 -2.24 -1.25 -12.71
CA GLU A 61 -1.58 0.05 -12.55
C GLU A 61 -0.24 -0.13 -11.83
N ALA A 62 0.82 0.52 -12.34
CA ALA A 62 2.13 0.51 -11.72
C ALA A 62 2.32 1.77 -10.85
N VAL A 63 2.61 1.57 -9.57
CA VAL A 63 2.75 2.64 -8.58
C VAL A 63 4.09 2.52 -7.85
N SER A 64 4.65 3.65 -7.47
CA SER A 64 5.98 3.73 -6.85
C SER A 64 5.97 4.29 -5.43
N THR A 65 4.82 4.57 -4.83
CA THR A 65 4.71 4.99 -3.42
C THR A 65 3.58 4.27 -2.70
N VAL A 66 3.70 4.12 -1.38
CA VAL A 66 2.64 3.55 -0.53
C VAL A 66 1.36 4.40 -0.59
N GLU A 67 1.49 5.72 -0.72
CA GLU A 67 0.37 6.65 -0.90
C GLU A 67 -0.36 6.41 -2.24
N ALA A 68 0.37 6.36 -3.37
CA ALA A 68 -0.22 6.07 -4.67
C ALA A 68 -0.88 4.69 -4.70
N LEU A 69 -0.29 3.73 -4.01
CA LEU A 69 -0.83 2.39 -3.84
C LEU A 69 -2.18 2.40 -3.11
N TRP A 70 -2.29 3.08 -1.96
CA TRP A 70 -3.57 3.24 -1.27
C TRP A 70 -4.58 4.03 -2.10
N SER A 71 -4.17 5.09 -2.80
CA SER A 71 -5.05 5.85 -3.69
C SER A 71 -5.67 4.96 -4.78
N THR A 72 -4.86 4.13 -5.45
CA THR A 72 -5.36 3.19 -6.47
C THR A 72 -6.32 2.15 -5.86
N VAL A 73 -5.98 1.60 -4.69
CA VAL A 73 -6.81 0.62 -3.97
C VAL A 73 -8.17 1.22 -3.60
N LEU A 74 -8.18 2.40 -2.99
CA LEU A 74 -9.40 3.08 -2.55
C LEU A 74 -10.26 3.57 -3.73
N ARG A 75 -9.64 4.04 -4.83
CA ARG A 75 -10.35 4.37 -6.07
C ARG A 75 -11.10 3.17 -6.64
N GLY A 76 -10.53 1.97 -6.51
CA GLY A 76 -11.18 0.72 -6.92
C GLY A 76 -12.41 0.35 -6.10
N ARG A 77 -12.59 0.96 -4.91
CA ARG A 77 -13.69 0.69 -4.00
C ARG A 77 -14.18 1.98 -3.29
N PRO A 78 -14.94 2.83 -3.99
CA PRO A 78 -15.48 4.05 -3.40
C PRO A 78 -16.39 3.73 -2.20
N GLY A 79 -16.32 4.56 -1.15
CA GLY A 79 -17.10 4.41 0.08
C GLY A 79 -16.50 3.47 1.14
N VAL A 80 -15.29 2.94 0.92
CA VAL A 80 -14.52 2.23 1.96
C VAL A 80 -14.29 3.15 3.15
N ARG A 81 -14.60 2.66 4.34
CA ARG A 81 -14.28 3.31 5.62
C ARG A 81 -13.13 2.61 6.29
N ARG A 82 -12.52 3.29 7.27
CA ARG A 82 -11.46 2.74 8.13
C ARG A 82 -11.76 1.33 8.65
N GLN A 83 -12.99 1.07 9.07
CA GLN A 83 -13.44 -0.21 9.62
C GLN A 83 -13.49 -1.37 8.61
N ASP A 84 -13.48 -1.06 7.30
CA ASP A 84 -13.51 -2.06 6.23
C ASP A 84 -12.11 -2.58 5.88
N LEU A 85 -11.06 -1.88 6.37
CA LEU A 85 -9.67 -2.31 6.32
C LEU A 85 -9.39 -3.17 7.56
N ARG A 86 -8.99 -4.43 7.34
CA ARG A 86 -8.58 -5.31 8.45
C ARG A 86 -7.13 -5.01 8.84
N ALA A 87 -6.84 -5.09 10.14
CA ALA A 87 -5.47 -5.08 10.61
C ALA A 87 -4.74 -6.31 10.06
N ALA A 88 -3.54 -6.11 9.53
CA ALA A 88 -2.65 -7.20 9.15
C ALA A 88 -1.98 -7.75 10.41
N GLU A 89 -2.69 -8.57 11.18
CA GLU A 89 -2.26 -9.00 12.53
C GLU A 89 -1.23 -10.16 12.52
N ASP A 90 -0.93 -10.78 11.38
CA ASP A 90 -0.12 -12.02 11.32
C ASP A 90 1.10 -11.98 10.38
N LEU A 91 1.82 -10.85 10.30
CA LEU A 91 3.11 -10.83 9.59
C LEU A 91 4.22 -11.34 10.51
N ASP A 92 4.38 -12.67 10.57
CA ASP A 92 5.42 -13.36 11.35
C ASP A 92 6.84 -12.92 10.94
N ALA A 93 7.65 -12.53 11.94
CA ALA A 93 8.73 -11.57 11.75
C ALA A 93 9.91 -11.79 12.72
N GLY A 94 10.84 -12.67 12.35
CA GLY A 94 12.14 -12.80 13.05
C GLY A 94 13.16 -11.74 12.63
N GLU A 95 13.20 -10.57 13.31
CA GLU A 95 14.18 -9.45 13.21
C GLU A 95 13.75 -8.19 12.39
N PRO A 96 14.32 -7.01 12.72
CA PRO A 96 13.64 -5.93 13.42
C PRO A 96 12.45 -5.37 12.63
N ASP A 97 11.29 -5.62 13.24
CA ASP A 97 9.95 -5.03 13.13
C ASP A 97 9.29 -4.80 11.74
N PRO A 98 9.07 -5.87 10.96
CA PRO A 98 8.02 -5.95 9.94
C PRO A 98 6.65 -5.44 10.41
N GLY A 99 6.34 -5.60 11.71
CA GLY A 99 5.13 -5.06 12.33
C GLY A 99 5.09 -3.55 12.33
N GLU A 100 6.22 -2.86 12.57
CA GLU A 100 6.30 -1.41 12.49
C GLU A 100 6.02 -0.90 11.06
N LEU A 101 6.62 -1.52 10.05
CA LEU A 101 6.39 -1.12 8.66
C LEU A 101 4.93 -1.37 8.26
N ALA A 102 4.39 -2.55 8.56
CA ALA A 102 2.99 -2.87 8.31
C ALA A 102 2.04 -1.88 9.01
N ARG A 103 2.34 -1.52 10.25
CA ARG A 103 1.57 -0.51 11.01
C ARG A 103 1.61 0.86 10.34
N ARG A 104 2.77 1.32 9.86
CA ARG A 104 2.88 2.60 9.13
C ARG A 104 2.08 2.58 7.83
N VAL A 105 2.14 1.47 7.08
CA VAL A 105 1.34 1.26 5.86
C VAL A 105 -0.15 1.34 6.18
N MET A 106 -0.60 0.63 7.22
CA MET A 106 -2.00 0.62 7.62
C MET A 106 -2.49 1.96 8.16
N ASN A 107 -1.66 2.68 8.92
CA ASN A 107 -2.00 4.02 9.41
C ASN A 107 -2.29 4.97 8.24
N LEU A 108 -1.43 4.99 7.22
CA LEU A 108 -1.66 5.80 6.02
C LEU A 108 -2.94 5.39 5.29
N GLY A 109 -3.21 4.09 5.14
CA GLY A 109 -4.44 3.60 4.52
C GLY A 109 -5.69 4.03 5.28
N HIS A 110 -5.65 4.00 6.62
CA HIS A 110 -6.74 4.47 7.47
C HIS A 110 -6.97 5.98 7.34
N GLU A 111 -5.91 6.79 7.32
CA GLU A 111 -5.98 8.25 7.14
C GLU A 111 -6.65 8.58 5.79
N MET A 112 -6.16 7.98 4.70
CA MET A 112 -6.71 8.23 3.35
C MET A 112 -8.16 7.75 3.18
N ALA A 113 -8.54 6.64 3.84
CA ALA A 113 -9.93 6.16 3.83
C ALA A 113 -10.87 7.09 4.61
N GLN A 114 -10.38 7.81 5.62
CA GLN A 114 -11.17 8.81 6.34
C GLN A 114 -11.41 10.05 5.47
N ASP A 115 -10.36 10.57 4.81
CA ASP A 115 -10.47 11.74 3.93
C ASP A 115 -11.43 11.48 2.77
N SER A 116 -11.30 10.31 2.13
CA SER A 116 -12.17 9.89 1.02
C SER A 116 -13.65 9.81 1.42
N ALA A 117 -13.95 9.43 2.67
CA ALA A 117 -15.31 9.36 3.19
C ALA A 117 -15.92 10.74 3.47
N THR A 118 -15.10 11.74 3.81
CA THR A 118 -15.58 13.12 4.04
C THR A 118 -15.89 13.86 2.75
N GLU A 119 -15.21 13.55 1.64
CA GLU A 119 -15.48 14.16 0.33
C GLU A 119 -16.81 13.70 -0.29
N THR A 120 -17.39 12.58 0.16
CA THR A 120 -18.65 12.05 -0.43
C THR A 120 -19.92 12.62 0.21
N ASP A 121 -19.80 13.47 1.25
CA ASP A 121 -20.93 14.00 2.04
C ASP A 121 -21.29 15.46 1.68
N THR A 122 -20.66 16.06 0.66
CA THR A 122 -20.96 17.42 0.14
C THR A 122 -21.67 17.37 -1.20
#